data_AF-A0A4V6RZ19-F1
#
_entry.id   AF-A0A4V6RZ19-F1
#
_cell.length_a   1.000
_cell.length_b   1.000
_cell.length_c   1.000
_cell.angle_alpha   90.00
_cell.angle_beta   90.00
_cell.angle_gamma   90.00
#
_symmetry.space_group_name_H-M   'P 1'
#
loop_
_entity.id
_entity.type
_entity.pdbx_description
1 polymer ?
#
loop_
_entity_poly.entity_id
_entity_poly.type
_entity_poly.pdbx_seq_one_letter_code
_entity_poly.pdbx_strand_id
1 'polypeptide(L)'
;MATLQADSDLAWPTQLSSGFAQSFGRVRYQDFAGVTVVSLRTDVGGSSIACIYLLLDETQGAYAGGCGSSAVTAETVLVVTDSMPGALQREHPSGTVLKFRLEENRVVVSIGPRSESAR
;
A
#
# COMPACT_ATOMS: atom_id res chain seq x y z
N MET A 1 15.81 2.08 2.08
CA MET A 1 14.77 1.17 2.60
C MET A 1 14.14 1.86 3.79
N ALA A 2 12.81 1.81 3.91
CA ALA A 2 12.06 2.35 5.04
C ALA A 2 11.14 1.27 5.60
N THR A 3 10.75 1.41 6.87
CA THR A 3 9.82 0.50 7.54
C THR A 3 8.71 1.32 8.19
N LEU A 4 7.48 1.03 7.81
CA LEU A 4 6.28 1.69 8.33
C LEU A 4 5.65 0.79 9.39
N GLN A 5 5.42 1.34 10.57
CA GLN A 5 4.75 0.63 11.66
C GLN A 5 3.23 0.78 11.54
N ALA A 6 2.51 -0.24 12.01
CA ALA A 6 1.09 -0.13 12.24
C ALA A 6 0.82 0.96 13.27
N ASP A 7 -0.21 1.76 13.03
CA ASP A 7 -0.60 2.86 13.89
C ASP A 7 -2.12 2.87 14.05
N SER A 8 -2.57 2.47 15.24
CA SER A 8 -3.99 2.38 15.57
C SER A 8 -4.63 3.73 15.86
N ASP A 9 -3.83 4.76 16.11
CA ASP A 9 -4.33 6.11 16.39
C ASP A 9 -4.69 6.85 15.10
N LEU A 10 -4.20 6.37 13.95
CA LEU A 10 -4.56 6.91 12.65
C LEU A 10 -5.95 6.46 12.21
N ALA A 11 -6.78 7.43 11.82
CA ALA A 11 -8.13 7.16 11.32
C ALA A 11 -8.11 6.31 10.04
N TRP A 12 -9.05 5.38 9.91
CA TRP A 12 -9.22 4.62 8.67
C TRP A 12 -9.69 5.52 7.51
N PRO A 13 -9.12 5.40 6.29
CA PRO A 13 -9.53 6.23 5.16
C PRO A 13 -11.01 6.00 4.79
N THR A 14 -11.81 7.07 4.84
CA THR A 14 -13.27 7.00 4.64
C THR A 14 -13.68 6.49 3.25
N GLN A 15 -12.82 6.69 2.26
CA GLN A 15 -12.99 6.29 0.86
C GLN A 15 -12.99 4.77 0.70
N LEU A 16 -12.33 4.05 1.62
CA LEU A 16 -12.28 2.59 1.64
C LEU A 16 -13.39 1.97 2.50
N SER A 17 -14.15 2.77 3.24
CA SER A 17 -15.13 2.25 4.20
C SER A 17 -16.28 1.48 3.55
N SER A 18 -16.70 1.87 2.33
CA SER A 18 -17.80 1.23 1.59
C SER A 18 -17.35 0.07 0.70
N GLY A 19 -16.19 0.19 0.04
CA GLY A 19 -15.68 -0.81 -0.91
C GLY A 19 -15.17 -2.11 -0.26
N PHE A 20 -14.92 -2.09 1.05
CA PHE A 20 -14.30 -3.19 1.79
C PHE A 20 -15.19 -3.71 2.93
N ALA A 21 -16.51 -3.72 2.71
CA ALA A 21 -17.50 -4.15 3.70
C ALA A 21 -17.30 -5.61 4.14
N GLN A 22 -16.82 -6.49 3.25
CA GLN A 22 -16.53 -7.90 3.56
C GLN A 22 -15.09 -8.13 4.06
N SER A 23 -14.29 -7.07 4.21
CA SER A 23 -12.92 -7.16 4.66
C SER A 23 -12.78 -6.88 6.16
N PHE A 24 -11.85 -7.59 6.80
CA PHE A 24 -11.55 -7.49 8.23
C PHE A 24 -10.06 -7.25 8.46
N GLY A 25 -9.62 -7.16 9.72
CA GLY A 25 -8.20 -6.96 10.04
C GLY A 25 -7.63 -5.67 9.43
N ARG A 26 -8.41 -4.60 9.45
CA ARG A 26 -8.05 -3.29 8.91
C ARG A 26 -6.92 -2.69 9.74
N VAL A 27 -5.81 -2.37 9.10
CA VAL A 27 -4.64 -1.75 9.72
C VAL A 27 -4.20 -0.57 8.88
N ARG A 28 -4.03 0.59 9.52
CA ARG A 28 -3.36 1.74 8.93
C ARG A 28 -1.91 1.76 9.41
N TYR A 29 -1.01 2.11 8.51
CA TYR A 29 0.41 2.27 8.81
C TYR A 29 0.75 3.75 8.76
N GLN A 30 1.92 4.10 9.30
CA GLN A 30 2.52 5.41 9.12
C GLN A 30 2.55 5.79 7.63
N ASP A 31 2.22 7.04 7.33
CA ASP A 31 2.27 7.55 5.96
C ASP A 31 3.72 7.57 5.45
N PHE A 32 3.90 7.26 4.17
CA PHE A 32 5.22 7.28 3.52
C PHE A 32 5.27 8.41 2.49
N ALA A 33 5.97 9.49 2.81
CA ALA A 33 6.15 10.65 1.92
C ALA A 33 4.83 11.16 1.29
N GLY A 34 3.76 11.20 2.09
CA GLY A 34 2.42 11.64 1.66
C GLY A 34 1.56 10.53 1.05
N VAL A 35 2.03 9.28 1.03
CA VAL A 35 1.26 8.10 0.62
C VAL A 35 0.68 7.44 1.87
N THR A 36 -0.64 7.30 1.93
CA THR A 36 -1.30 6.52 2.97
C THR A 36 -1.23 5.05 2.61
N VAL A 37 -0.80 4.24 3.58
CA VAL A 37 -0.63 2.80 3.43
C VAL A 37 -1.56 2.08 4.39
N VAL A 38 -2.38 1.19 3.85
CA VAL A 38 -3.30 0.37 4.64
C VAL A 38 -3.20 -1.09 4.23
N SER A 39 -3.57 -1.97 5.15
CA SER A 39 -3.82 -3.38 4.85
C SER A 39 -5.16 -3.82 5.40
N LEU A 40 -5.68 -4.87 4.79
CA LEU A 40 -6.87 -5.58 5.23
C LEU A 40 -6.75 -7.06 4.87
N ARG A 41 -7.62 -7.87 5.44
CA ARG A 41 -7.81 -9.26 5.09
C ARG A 41 -9.15 -9.45 4.41
N THR A 42 -9.17 -10.36 3.46
CA THR A 42 -10.40 -10.81 2.80
C THR A 42 -10.38 -12.33 2.70
N ASP A 43 -11.56 -12.93 2.76
CA ASP A 43 -11.71 -14.36 2.55
C ASP A 43 -11.97 -14.64 1.07
N VAL A 44 -11.13 -15.49 0.47
CA VAL A 44 -11.25 -15.92 -0.93
C VAL A 44 -11.22 -17.44 -0.95
N GLY A 45 -12.34 -18.07 -1.32
CA GLY A 45 -12.45 -19.52 -1.40
C GLY A 45 -12.16 -20.26 -0.09
N GLY A 46 -12.51 -19.64 1.06
CA GLY A 46 -12.25 -20.19 2.39
C GLY A 46 -10.83 -19.95 2.92
N SER A 47 -9.99 -19.25 2.16
CA SER A 47 -8.65 -18.83 2.59
C SER A 47 -8.62 -17.34 2.89
N SER A 48 -8.08 -16.97 4.05
CA SER A 48 -7.84 -15.57 4.38
C SER A 48 -6.55 -15.09 3.70
N ILE A 49 -6.66 -14.04 2.89
CA ILE A 49 -5.52 -13.39 2.23
C ILE A 49 -5.40 -11.94 2.68
N ALA A 50 -4.16 -11.48 2.86
CA ALA A 50 -3.87 -10.09 3.12
C ALA A 50 -3.79 -9.31 1.81
N CYS A 51 -4.29 -8.09 1.84
CA CYS A 51 -4.16 -7.10 0.78
C CYS A 51 -3.56 -5.83 1.35
N ILE A 52 -2.67 -5.19 0.59
CA ILE A 52 -2.09 -3.88 0.85
C ILE A 52 -2.60 -2.90 -0.20
N TYR A 53 -2.93 -1.68 0.22
CA TYR A 53 -3.40 -0.60 -0.66
C TYR A 53 -2.65 0.69 -0.35
N LEU A 54 -2.38 1.45 -1.41
CA LEU A 54 -1.73 2.76 -1.39
C LEU A 54 -2.74 3.81 -1.84
N LEU A 55 -2.85 4.90 -1.08
CA LEU A 55 -3.67 6.06 -1.44
C LEU A 55 -2.75 7.28 -1.55
N LEU A 56 -2.90 8.03 -2.63
CA LEU A 56 -2.11 9.24 -2.89
C LEU A 56 -2.84 10.52 -2.48
N ASP A 57 -4.17 10.46 -2.41
CA ASP A 57 -5.01 11.55 -1.97
C ASP A 57 -6.24 11.00 -1.22
N GLU A 58 -6.82 11.82 -0.35
CA GLU A 58 -8.02 11.47 0.43
C GLU A 58 -9.33 11.72 -0.36
N THR A 59 -9.28 11.98 -1.66
CA THR A 59 -10.47 12.22 -2.49
C THR A 59 -10.73 11.10 -3.48
N GLN A 60 -9.74 10.26 -3.73
CA GLN A 60 -9.72 9.16 -4.67
C GLN A 60 -9.61 7.83 -3.91
N GLY A 61 -10.04 6.75 -4.56
CA GLY A 61 -9.90 5.41 -4.02
C GLY A 61 -8.44 4.94 -3.97
N ALA A 62 -8.23 3.65 -3.78
CA ALA A 62 -6.88 3.08 -3.82
C ALA A 62 -6.21 3.36 -5.19
N TYR A 63 -5.01 3.92 -5.16
CA TYR A 63 -4.20 4.17 -6.36
C TYR A 63 -3.55 2.89 -6.86
N ALA A 64 -2.97 2.13 -5.94
CA ALA A 64 -2.37 0.83 -6.21
C ALA A 64 -2.74 -0.13 -5.08
N GLY A 65 -2.79 -1.42 -5.41
CA GLY A 65 -3.06 -2.46 -4.44
C GLY A 65 -2.54 -3.80 -4.89
N GLY A 66 -2.42 -4.72 -3.94
CA GLY A 66 -2.01 -6.08 -4.21
C GLY A 66 -2.37 -6.99 -3.04
N CYS A 67 -2.81 -8.20 -3.35
CA CYS A 67 -3.07 -9.23 -2.36
C CYS A 67 -2.01 -10.32 -2.46
N GLY A 68 -1.60 -10.86 -1.32
CA GLY A 68 -0.71 -12.01 -1.29
C GLY A 68 -1.48 -13.33 -1.34
N SER A 69 -0.72 -14.41 -1.15
CA SER A 69 -1.23 -15.77 -1.06
C SER A 69 -1.49 -16.24 0.37
N SER A 70 -1.27 -15.37 1.37
CA SER A 70 -1.42 -15.69 2.79
C SER A 70 -2.05 -14.53 3.56
N ALA A 71 -2.47 -14.78 4.80
CA ALA A 71 -3.09 -13.79 5.68
C ALA A 71 -2.10 -12.75 6.26
N VAL A 72 -0.79 -12.89 6.00
CA VAL A 72 0.27 -12.08 6.64
C VAL A 72 1.26 -11.47 5.64
N THR A 73 1.15 -11.81 4.36
CA THR A 73 2.00 -11.27 3.31
C THR A 73 1.18 -10.69 2.18
N ALA A 74 1.61 -9.55 1.67
CA ALA A 74 1.09 -8.90 0.48
C ALA A 74 2.18 -8.00 -0.11
N GLU A 75 2.17 -7.78 -1.41
CA GLU A 75 3.09 -6.84 -2.05
C GLU A 75 2.33 -6.00 -3.08
N THR A 76 2.70 -4.74 -3.19
CA THR A 76 2.30 -3.90 -4.32
C THR A 76 3.45 -2.97 -4.71
N VAL A 77 3.31 -2.37 -5.89
CA VAL A 77 4.33 -1.55 -6.52
C VAL A 77 3.76 -0.18 -6.84
N LEU A 78 4.56 0.85 -6.58
CA LEU A 78 4.28 2.23 -6.96
C LEU A 78 5.41 2.71 -7.88
N VAL A 79 5.06 3.20 -9.07
CA VAL A 79 6.01 3.92 -9.93
C VAL A 79 5.86 5.40 -9.63
N VAL A 80 6.93 6.07 -9.22
CA VAL A 80 6.90 7.51 -8.95
C VAL A 80 6.71 8.26 -10.26
N THR A 81 5.71 9.12 -10.33
CA THR A 81 5.41 9.98 -11.48
C THR A 81 5.29 11.43 -11.02
N ASP A 82 5.22 12.36 -11.99
CA ASP A 82 5.15 13.80 -11.72
C ASP A 82 3.78 14.23 -11.14
N SER A 83 2.79 13.33 -11.13
CA SER A 83 1.46 13.52 -10.53
C SER A 83 1.39 13.08 -9.06
N MET A 84 2.49 12.59 -8.48
CA MET A 84 2.55 12.08 -7.10
C MET A 84 2.64 13.22 -6.06
N PRO A 85 2.44 12.94 -4.76
CA PRO A 85 2.70 13.92 -3.70
C PRO A 85 4.12 14.51 -3.79
N GLY A 86 4.25 15.82 -3.59
CA GLY A 86 5.53 16.51 -3.73
C GLY A 86 6.62 16.02 -2.78
N ALA A 87 6.25 15.47 -1.61
CA ALA A 87 7.20 14.83 -0.71
C ALA A 87 7.84 13.58 -1.36
N LEU A 88 7.03 12.71 -1.97
CA LEU A 88 7.51 11.52 -2.67
C LEU A 88 8.43 11.87 -3.85
N GLN A 89 8.09 12.90 -4.63
CA GLN A 89 8.89 13.35 -5.77
C GLN A 89 10.26 13.93 -5.34
N ARG A 90 10.33 14.57 -4.16
CA ARG A 90 11.59 15.10 -3.62
C ARG A 90 12.53 14.00 -3.15
N GLU A 91 11.98 12.91 -2.62
CA GLU A 91 12.75 11.78 -2.09
C GLU A 91 13.15 10.78 -3.18
N HIS A 92 12.34 10.67 -4.24
CA HIS A 92 12.52 9.68 -5.29
C HIS A 92 12.33 10.30 -6.68
N PRO A 93 13.31 10.17 -7.60
CA PRO A 93 13.15 10.62 -8.97
C PRO A 93 11.96 9.96 -9.68
N SER A 94 11.37 10.67 -10.64
CA SER A 94 10.34 10.14 -11.54
C SER A 94 10.83 8.87 -12.26
N GLY A 95 9.97 7.87 -12.35
CA GLY A 95 10.28 6.53 -12.86
C GLY A 95 10.97 5.59 -11.85
N THR A 96 11.14 6.00 -10.58
CA THR A 96 11.56 5.10 -9.50
C THR A 96 10.45 4.10 -9.20
N VAL A 97 10.81 2.82 -9.09
CA VAL A 97 9.87 1.77 -8.68
C VAL A 97 10.03 1.54 -7.18
N LEU A 98 8.97 1.76 -6.41
CA LEU A 98 8.90 1.48 -4.99
C LEU A 98 8.06 0.23 -4.75
N LYS A 99 8.61 -0.71 -3.98
CA LYS A 99 7.93 -1.92 -3.54
C LYS A 99 7.49 -1.75 -2.09
N PHE A 100 6.21 -1.99 -1.84
CA PHE A 100 5.61 -1.99 -0.52
C PHE A 100 5.24 -3.43 -0.19
N ARG A 101 5.93 -4.01 0.80
CA ARG A 101 5.72 -5.39 1.21
C ARG A 101 5.21 -5.44 2.63
N LEU A 102 4.03 -6.01 2.81
CA LEU A 102 3.49 -6.36 4.12
C LEU A 102 4.24 -7.59 4.63
N GLU A 103 4.87 -7.44 5.79
CA GLU A 103 5.52 -8.51 6.54
C GLU A 103 4.93 -8.55 7.94
N GLU A 104 4.03 -9.51 8.19
CA GLU A 104 3.33 -9.72 9.47
C GLU A 104 2.54 -8.50 9.95
N ASN A 105 3.20 -7.53 10.59
CA ASN A 105 2.63 -6.33 11.21
C ASN A 105 3.33 -5.02 10.80
N ARG A 106 4.17 -5.04 9.78
CA ARG A 106 4.87 -3.86 9.27
C ARG A 106 4.89 -3.83 7.75
N VAL A 107 5.07 -2.65 7.19
CA VAL A 107 5.31 -2.49 5.75
C VAL A 107 6.76 -2.11 5.51
N VAL A 108 7.46 -2.90 4.70
CA VAL A 108 8.82 -2.60 4.25
C VAL A 108 8.75 -1.95 2.87
N VAL A 109 9.34 -0.77 2.75
CA VAL A 109 9.45 0.00 1.51
C VAL A 109 10.87 -0.08 0.96
N SER A 110 11.00 -0.56 -0.27
CA SER A 110 12.30 -0.71 -0.94
C SER A 110 12.23 -0.29 -2.40
N ILE A 111 13.38 0.04 -2.99
CA ILE A 111 13.46 0.30 -4.43
C ILE A 111 13.39 -1.05 -5.15
N GLY A 112 12.43 -1.21 -6.05
CA GLY A 112 12.31 -2.37 -6.93
C GLY A 112 13.19 -2.24 -8.18
N PRO A 113 13.44 -3.36 -8.89
CA PRO A 113 13.97 -3.26 -10.25
C PRO A 113 13.03 -2.38 -11.07
N ARG A 114 13.60 -1.54 -11.94
CA ARG A 114 12.80 -0.82 -12.94
C ARG A 114 11.98 -1.88 -13.68
N SER A 115 10.67 -1.66 -13.77
CA SER A 115 9.81 -2.46 -14.62
C SER A 115 10.28 -2.24 -16.05
N GLU A 116 11.17 -3.08 -16.56
CA GLU A 116 11.41 -3.17 -17.99
C GLU A 116 10.11 -3.70 -18.58
N SER A 117 9.31 -2.81 -19.18
CA SER A 117 8.17 -3.22 -19.97
C SER A 117 8.66 -4.26 -20.98
N ALA A 118 8.15 -5.49 -20.85
CA ALA A 118 8.31 -6.50 -21.87
C ALA A 118 7.90 -5.86 -23.21
N ARG A 119 8.85 -5.78 -24.13
CA ARG A 119 8.66 -5.33 -25.51
C ARG A 119 7.79 -6.31 -26.28
#